data_AF-A0A2K0U805-F1
#
_entry.id   AF-A0A2K0U805-F1
#
_cell.length_a   1.000
_cell.length_b   1.000
_cell.length_c   1.000
_cell.angle_alpha   90.00
_cell.angle_beta   90.00
_cell.angle_gamma   90.00
#
_symmetry.space_group_name_H-M   'P 1'
#
loop_
_entity.id
_entity.type
_entity.pdbx_description
1 polymer ?
#
loop_
_entity_poly.entity_id
_entity_poly.type
_entity_poly.pdbx_seq_one_letter_code
_entity_poly.pdbx_strand_id
1 'polypeptide(L)'
;MEAVVNQSNRAILEVSCADLGIPSDHPQWFWGIKCIKKYISQAAVMSNAEQQEMYNYIVSHEYDVDRRSVARDHKLYKKQMKMVEKYGKGSISWPIYLILSASYLCLPSGYEYLVRDAFGTSTVEDHTDEYLKATGTELEAALRTELSWSEFHASANWDLE
;
A
#
# COMPACT_ATOMS: atom_id res chain seq x y z
N MET A 1 29.57 -26.06 4.25
CA MET A 1 28.32 -26.39 4.96
C MET A 1 27.45 -25.15 4.88
N GLU A 2 26.63 -25.08 3.83
CA GLU A 2 25.71 -23.96 3.61
C GLU A 2 24.53 -24.11 4.57
N ALA A 3 24.28 -23.08 5.36
CA ALA A 3 23.07 -22.98 6.15
C ALA A 3 21.91 -22.69 5.18
N VAL A 4 21.13 -23.71 4.86
CA VAL A 4 19.81 -23.53 4.27
C VAL A 4 18.95 -22.89 5.35
N VAL A 5 18.86 -21.57 5.34
CA VAL A 5 17.89 -20.82 6.14
C VAL A 5 16.52 -21.22 5.63
N ASN A 6 15.83 -22.04 6.40
CA ASN A 6 14.49 -22.50 6.15
C ASN A 6 13.55 -21.28 6.21
N GLN A 7 13.26 -20.67 5.05
CA GLN A 7 12.38 -19.50 4.88
C GLN A 7 10.88 -19.84 5.05
N SER A 8 10.55 -20.89 5.80
CA SER A 8 9.18 -21.38 5.96
C SER A 8 8.76 -21.20 7.41
N ASN A 9 8.35 -19.97 7.75
CA ASN A 9 7.39 -19.62 8.83
C ASN A 9 7.40 -18.10 9.16
N ARG A 10 7.51 -17.22 8.15
CA ARG A 10 7.17 -15.82 8.36
C ARG A 10 5.65 -15.69 8.25
N ALA A 11 4.95 -15.60 9.38
CA ALA A 11 3.52 -15.32 9.36
C ALA A 11 3.31 -13.94 8.71
N ILE A 12 2.62 -13.91 7.57
CA ILE A 12 2.20 -12.68 6.92
C ILE A 12 1.02 -12.13 7.71
N LEU A 13 1.03 -10.83 8.02
CA LEU A 13 -0.10 -10.17 8.63
C LEU A 13 -1.24 -10.08 7.59
N GLU A 14 -2.36 -10.74 7.87
CA GLU A 14 -3.53 -10.66 7.00
C GLU A 14 -4.24 -9.33 7.18
N VAL A 15 -4.65 -8.73 6.05
CA VAL A 15 -5.40 -7.46 6.02
C VAL A 15 -6.59 -7.62 5.08
N SER A 16 -7.74 -7.13 5.52
CA SER A 16 -9.03 -7.27 4.85
C SER A 16 -9.79 -5.93 4.82
N CYS A 17 -10.85 -5.86 4.02
CA CYS A 17 -11.71 -4.69 3.97
C CYS A 17 -12.41 -4.41 5.31
N ALA A 18 -12.61 -5.44 6.15
CA ALA A 18 -13.21 -5.28 7.48
C ALA A 18 -12.32 -4.44 8.41
N ASP A 19 -10.99 -4.53 8.25
CA ASP A 19 -10.02 -3.79 9.06
C ASP A 19 -10.08 -2.27 8.80
N LEU A 20 -10.68 -1.84 7.67
CA LEU A 20 -10.89 -0.43 7.40
C LEU A 20 -11.85 0.22 8.40
N GLY A 21 -12.78 -0.54 8.99
CA GLY A 21 -13.77 0.00 9.94
C GLY A 21 -14.64 1.14 9.38
N ILE A 22 -14.72 1.28 8.05
CA ILE A 22 -15.53 2.29 7.35
C ILE A 22 -16.57 1.60 6.46
N PRO A 23 -17.79 2.13 6.35
CA PRO A 23 -18.80 1.60 5.44
C PRO A 23 -18.39 1.69 3.96
N SER A 24 -18.88 0.76 3.13
CA SER A 24 -18.56 0.69 1.70
C SER A 24 -19.06 1.85 0.85
N ASP A 25 -20.06 2.59 1.33
CA ASP A 25 -20.59 3.80 0.72
C ASP A 25 -19.82 5.08 1.12
N HIS A 26 -18.87 4.96 2.07
CA HIS A 26 -18.08 6.10 2.52
C HIS A 26 -17.05 6.52 1.46
N PRO A 27 -16.86 7.82 1.19
CA PRO A 27 -15.91 8.30 0.16
C PRO A 27 -14.47 7.82 0.32
N GLN A 28 -14.03 7.48 1.53
CA GLN A 28 -12.69 6.96 1.81
C GLN A 28 -12.54 5.46 1.58
N TRP A 29 -13.64 4.72 1.41
CA TRP A 29 -13.62 3.26 1.18
C TRP A 29 -12.75 2.92 -0.02
N PHE A 30 -12.97 3.60 -1.14
CA PHE A 30 -12.22 3.40 -2.37
C PHE A 30 -10.70 3.55 -2.20
N TRP A 31 -10.25 4.54 -1.43
CA TRP A 31 -8.82 4.75 -1.15
C TRP A 31 -8.25 3.69 -0.23
N GLY A 32 -9.03 3.24 0.76
CA GLY A 32 -8.68 2.12 1.63
C GLY A 32 -8.46 0.83 0.85
N ILE A 33 -9.38 0.50 -0.07
CA ILE A 33 -9.25 -0.67 -0.95
C ILE A 33 -7.98 -0.61 -1.81
N LYS A 34 -7.64 0.57 -2.36
CA LYS A 34 -6.38 0.72 -3.10
C LYS A 34 -5.16 0.44 -2.24
N CYS A 35 -5.15 0.90 -0.99
CA CYS A 35 -4.06 0.65 -0.06
C CYS A 35 -3.99 -0.82 0.35
N ILE A 36 -5.12 -1.49 0.56
CA ILE A 36 -5.19 -2.94 0.84
C ILE A 36 -4.66 -3.74 -0.35
N LYS A 37 -5.08 -3.42 -1.59
CA LYS A 37 -4.55 -4.08 -2.79
C LYS A 37 -3.05 -3.89 -2.91
N LYS A 38 -2.56 -2.68 -2.64
CA LYS A 38 -1.12 -2.38 -2.63
C LYS A 38 -0.38 -3.17 -1.54
N TYR A 39 -0.96 -3.31 -0.35
CA TYR A 39 -0.42 -4.14 0.73
C TYR A 39 -0.31 -5.60 0.29
N ILE A 40 -1.40 -6.19 -0.20
CA ILE A 40 -1.43 -7.59 -0.67
C ILE A 40 -0.36 -7.85 -1.74
N SER A 41 -0.20 -6.91 -2.69
CA SER A 41 0.81 -7.04 -3.77
C SER A 41 2.26 -7.02 -3.28
N GLN A 42 2.53 -6.70 -2.01
CA GLN A 42 3.89 -6.50 -1.49
C GLN A 42 4.17 -7.23 -0.18
N ALA A 43 3.14 -7.58 0.60
CA ALA A 43 3.30 -8.08 1.96
C ALA A 43 4.15 -9.36 2.03
N ALA A 44 4.14 -10.21 1.00
CA ALA A 44 4.97 -11.41 0.92
C ALA A 44 6.48 -11.12 0.93
N VAL A 45 6.91 -9.96 0.43
CA VAL A 45 8.33 -9.56 0.36
C VAL A 45 8.70 -8.50 1.40
N MET A 46 7.72 -7.94 2.11
CA MET A 46 7.93 -6.97 3.18
C MET A 46 8.43 -7.61 4.48
N SER A 47 9.11 -6.80 5.29
CA SER A 47 9.42 -7.16 6.67
C SER A 47 8.19 -7.11 7.58
N ASN A 48 8.18 -7.82 8.72
CA ASN A 48 7.08 -7.76 9.69
C ASN A 48 6.88 -6.34 10.21
N ALA A 49 7.98 -5.59 10.38
CA ALA A 49 7.93 -4.20 10.82
C ALA A 49 7.25 -3.32 9.76
N GLU A 50 7.57 -3.53 8.49
CA GLU A 50 6.94 -2.82 7.37
C GLU A 50 5.47 -3.22 7.20
N GLN A 51 5.14 -4.51 7.34
CA GLN A 51 3.76 -4.98 7.30
C GLN A 51 2.93 -4.31 8.39
N GLN A 52 3.44 -4.29 9.63
CA GLN A 52 2.78 -3.63 10.75
C GLN A 52 2.67 -2.12 10.55
N GLU A 53 3.71 -1.46 10.03
CA GLU A 53 3.67 -0.03 9.71
C GLU A 53 2.58 0.27 8.66
N MET A 54 2.51 -0.51 7.58
CA MET A 54 1.51 -0.33 6.54
C MET A 54 0.09 -0.62 7.05
N TYR A 55 -0.10 -1.68 7.83
CA TYR A 55 -1.36 -1.97 8.51
C TYR A 55 -1.82 -0.79 9.38
N ASN A 56 -0.91 -0.23 10.19
CA ASN A 56 -1.23 0.90 11.04
C ASN A 56 -1.71 2.11 10.22
N TYR A 57 -1.08 2.40 9.07
CA TYR A 57 -1.54 3.48 8.18
C TYR A 57 -2.89 3.19 7.53
N ILE A 58 -3.19 1.93 7.22
CA ILE A 58 -4.48 1.52 6.67
C ILE A 58 -5.60 1.70 7.72
N VAL A 59 -5.45 1.14 8.91
CA VAL A 59 -6.51 1.19 9.93
C VAL A 59 -6.72 2.56 10.56
N SER A 60 -5.71 3.44 10.49
CA SER A 60 -5.81 4.84 10.94
C SER A 60 -6.16 5.82 9.83
N HIS A 61 -6.48 5.31 8.64
CA HIS A 61 -6.88 6.09 7.45
C HIS A 61 -5.82 7.16 7.10
N GLU A 62 -4.55 6.87 7.34
CA GLU A 62 -3.47 7.82 7.04
C GLU A 62 -3.21 8.00 5.55
N TYR A 63 -3.82 7.17 4.71
CA TYR A 63 -3.89 7.29 3.27
C TYR A 63 -4.89 8.34 2.76
N ASP A 64 -5.68 8.97 3.65
CA ASP A 64 -6.73 9.90 3.28
C ASP A 64 -6.23 11.05 2.40
N VAL A 65 -6.87 11.21 1.25
CA VAL A 65 -6.48 12.15 0.20
C VAL A 65 -7.52 13.26 0.12
N ASP A 66 -7.10 14.50 0.32
CA ASP A 66 -7.88 15.63 -0.18
C ASP A 66 -7.83 15.57 -1.72
N ARG A 67 -9.00 15.41 -2.36
CA ARG A 67 -9.15 15.19 -3.80
C ARG A 67 -8.51 16.27 -4.68
N ARG A 68 -8.23 17.45 -4.12
CA ARG A 68 -7.56 18.56 -4.83
C ARG A 68 -6.07 18.67 -4.52
N SER A 69 -5.58 17.87 -3.58
CA SER A 69 -4.19 17.93 -3.12
C SER A 69 -3.25 17.16 -4.05
N VAL A 70 -2.02 17.65 -4.15
CA VAL A 70 -0.92 16.91 -4.76
C VAL A 70 -0.19 16.09 -3.69
N ALA A 71 0.56 15.06 -4.09
CA ALA A 71 1.29 14.19 -3.17
C ALA A 71 2.19 14.95 -2.17
N ARG A 72 2.75 16.11 -2.56
CA ARG A 72 3.58 16.95 -1.68
C ARG A 72 2.83 17.49 -0.47
N ASP A 73 1.52 17.65 -0.58
CA ASP A 73 0.69 18.17 0.48
C ASP A 73 0.25 17.10 1.48
N HIS A 74 0.37 15.83 1.10
CA HIS A 74 0.00 14.69 1.93
C HIS A 74 0.83 14.62 3.22
N LYS A 75 0.16 14.32 4.33
CA LYS A 75 0.80 14.26 5.66
C LYS A 75 1.94 13.24 5.72
N LEU A 76 1.78 12.07 5.12
CA LEU A 76 2.83 11.04 5.08
C LEU A 76 4.04 11.48 4.26
N TYR A 77 3.83 12.17 3.13
CA TYR A 77 4.94 12.73 2.35
C TYR A 77 5.72 13.74 3.18
N LYS A 78 5.02 14.69 3.82
CA LYS A 78 5.63 15.71 4.69
C LYS A 78 6.40 15.06 5.86
N LYS A 79 5.81 14.03 6.49
CA LYS A 79 6.46 13.24 7.55
C LYS A 79 7.74 12.58 7.04
N GLN A 80 7.68 11.93 5.89
CA GLN A 80 8.83 11.24 5.29
C GLN A 80 9.97 12.20 4.94
N MET A 81 9.66 13.34 4.33
CA MET A 81 10.68 14.32 3.96
C MET A 81 11.35 14.94 5.18
N LYS A 82 10.62 15.16 6.28
CA LYS A 82 11.21 15.59 7.56
C LYS A 82 12.17 14.53 8.15
N MET A 83 11.84 13.24 8.02
CA MET A 83 12.74 12.16 8.45
C MET A 83 14.02 12.15 7.62
N VAL A 84 13.91 12.34 6.30
CA VAL A 84 15.06 12.42 5.39
C VAL A 84 15.94 13.61 5.70
N GLU A 85 15.36 14.77 5.98
CA GLU A 85 16.10 15.96 6.38
C GLU A 85 16.89 15.71 7.68
N LYS A 86 16.27 15.03 8.65
CA LYS A 86 16.85 14.83 9.98
C LYS A 86 17.87 13.67 10.05
N TYR A 87 17.60 12.59 9.35
CA TYR A 87 18.34 11.32 9.48
C TYR A 87 18.97 10.83 8.17
N GLY A 88 18.79 11.58 7.08
CA GLY A 88 19.30 11.24 5.75
C GLY A 88 18.43 10.23 5.00
N LYS A 89 18.87 9.92 3.78
CA LYS A 89 18.16 9.07 2.81
C LYS A 89 17.86 7.64 3.30
N GLY A 90 18.63 7.12 4.27
CA GLY A 90 18.38 5.79 4.86
C GLY A 90 17.11 5.72 5.72
N SER A 91 16.44 6.84 5.96
CA SER A 91 15.17 6.90 6.73
C SER A 91 13.91 6.81 5.87
N ILE A 92 14.03 6.52 4.56
CA ILE A 92 12.87 6.29 3.69
C ILE A 92 12.12 5.03 4.15
N SER A 93 10.81 5.15 4.37
CA SER A 93 9.90 4.05 4.66
C SER A 93 9.28 3.54 3.36
N TRP A 94 9.47 2.25 3.09
CA TRP A 94 8.79 1.55 2.00
C TRP A 94 7.25 1.56 2.17
N PRO A 95 6.68 1.27 3.36
CA PRO A 95 5.25 1.44 3.62
C PRO A 95 4.68 2.81 3.24
N ILE A 96 5.36 3.91 3.60
CA ILE A 96 4.90 5.26 3.22
C ILE A 96 4.90 5.43 1.70
N TYR A 97 5.95 4.95 1.02
CA TYR A 97 6.02 4.99 -0.43
C TYR A 97 4.85 4.21 -1.07
N LEU A 98 4.58 2.99 -0.59
CA LEU A 98 3.48 2.16 -1.08
C LEU A 98 2.13 2.85 -0.92
N ILE A 99 1.82 3.40 0.25
CA ILE A 99 0.57 4.16 0.49
C ILE A 99 0.46 5.34 -0.47
N LEU A 100 1.51 6.16 -0.58
CA LEU A 100 1.51 7.32 -1.47
C LEU A 100 1.34 6.91 -2.95
N SER A 101 1.97 5.82 -3.37
CA SER A 101 1.86 5.28 -4.75
C SER A 101 0.47 4.73 -5.07
N ALA A 102 -0.27 4.25 -4.06
CA ALA A 102 -1.65 3.81 -4.23
C ALA A 102 -2.62 4.99 -4.32
N SER A 103 -2.33 6.06 -3.57
CA SER A 103 -3.17 7.25 -3.46
C SER A 103 -2.98 8.26 -4.61
N TYR A 104 -1.81 8.33 -5.22
CA TYR A 104 -1.47 9.35 -6.22
C TYR A 104 -0.94 8.75 -7.52
N LEU A 105 -1.38 9.30 -8.65
CA LEU A 105 -0.92 8.87 -9.98
C LEU A 105 0.58 9.17 -10.21
N CYS A 106 1.06 10.28 -9.67
CA CYS A 106 2.45 10.67 -9.77
C CYS A 106 2.99 11.17 -8.42
N LEU A 107 4.20 10.74 -8.10
CA LEU A 107 4.94 11.21 -6.95
C LEU A 107 6.02 12.20 -7.39
N PRO A 108 6.50 13.08 -6.50
CA PRO A 108 7.60 13.97 -6.83
C PRO A 108 8.84 13.17 -7.23
N SER A 109 9.42 13.47 -8.39
CA SER A 109 10.59 12.73 -8.92
C SER A 109 11.78 12.67 -7.95
N GLY A 110 12.02 13.75 -7.20
CA GLY A 110 13.05 13.76 -6.16
C GLY A 110 12.78 12.76 -5.03
N TYR A 111 11.51 12.51 -4.70
CA TYR A 111 11.13 11.48 -3.74
C TYR A 111 11.30 10.07 -4.32
N GLU A 112 10.88 9.85 -5.57
CA GLU A 112 11.10 8.56 -6.26
C GLU A 112 12.59 8.22 -6.40
N TYR A 113 13.45 9.22 -6.62
CA TYR A 113 14.90 9.03 -6.60
C TYR A 113 15.40 8.54 -5.24
N LEU A 114 14.92 9.14 -4.14
CA LEU A 114 15.29 8.71 -2.79
C LEU A 114 14.83 7.29 -2.49
N VAL A 115 13.62 6.92 -2.94
CA VAL A 115 13.11 5.55 -2.82
C VAL A 115 14.01 4.57 -3.59
N ARG A 116 14.34 4.88 -4.84
CA ARG A 116 15.22 4.02 -5.65
C ARG A 116 16.61 3.88 -5.06
N ASP A 117 17.16 4.95 -4.50
CA ASP A 117 18.46 4.92 -3.85
C ASP A 117 18.44 4.07 -2.56
N ALA A 118 17.33 4.07 -1.81
CA ALA A 118 17.17 3.29 -0.58
C ALA A 118 16.87 1.80 -0.83
N PHE A 119 16.02 1.48 -1.82
CA PHE A 119 15.48 0.12 -2.05
C PHE A 119 15.97 -0.52 -3.34
N GLY A 120 16.81 0.17 -4.13
CA GLY A 120 17.26 -0.27 -5.45
C GLY A 120 16.22 -0.10 -6.56
N THR A 121 14.95 0.11 -6.22
CA THR A 121 13.86 0.27 -7.16
C THR A 121 12.79 1.25 -6.65
N SER A 122 12.05 1.84 -7.58
CA SER A 122 10.77 2.53 -7.33
C SER A 122 9.63 1.83 -8.07
N THR A 123 9.88 0.69 -8.69
CA THR A 123 8.83 -0.12 -9.31
C THR A 123 8.25 -1.04 -8.25
N VAL A 124 6.93 -1.02 -8.11
CA VAL A 124 6.21 -1.94 -7.22
C VAL A 124 5.80 -3.16 -8.04
N GLU A 125 6.52 -4.26 -7.87
CA GLU A 125 6.17 -5.56 -8.46
C GLU A 125 4.91 -6.13 -7.78
N ASP A 126 4.20 -7.04 -8.45
CA ASP A 126 3.00 -7.65 -7.88
C ASP A 126 3.29 -9.06 -7.38
N HIS A 127 3.25 -9.24 -6.06
CA HIS A 127 3.46 -10.52 -5.35
C HIS A 127 2.16 -11.03 -4.71
N THR A 128 1.02 -10.71 -5.31
CA THR A 128 -0.29 -11.17 -4.80
C THR A 128 -0.37 -12.70 -4.72
N ASP A 129 0.17 -13.42 -5.70
CA ASP A 129 0.14 -14.89 -5.73
C ASP A 129 0.91 -15.50 -4.54
N GLU A 130 2.07 -14.94 -4.20
CA GLU A 130 2.87 -15.35 -3.05
C GLU A 130 2.15 -15.05 -1.73
N TYR A 131 1.50 -13.89 -1.64
CA TYR A 131 0.68 -13.53 -0.48
C TYR A 131 -0.46 -14.56 -0.28
N LEU A 132 -1.25 -14.81 -1.32
CA LEU A 132 -2.40 -15.71 -1.26
C LEU A 132 -1.99 -17.15 -0.92
N LYS A 133 -0.87 -17.61 -1.46
CA LYS A 133 -0.30 -18.92 -1.14
C LYS A 133 0.09 -19.03 0.34
N ALA A 134 0.53 -17.93 0.95
CA ALA A 134 0.99 -17.90 2.34
C ALA A 134 -0.16 -17.71 3.35
N THR A 135 -1.24 -17.02 2.99
CA THR A 135 -2.39 -16.76 3.88
C THR A 135 -3.54 -17.75 3.71
N GLY A 136 -3.58 -18.49 2.60
CA GLY A 136 -4.69 -19.39 2.27
C GLY A 136 -5.75 -18.74 1.38
N THR A 137 -6.44 -19.56 0.60
CA THR A 137 -7.21 -19.18 -0.60
C THR A 137 -8.53 -18.43 -0.35
N GLU A 138 -8.99 -18.24 0.89
CA GLU A 138 -10.29 -17.59 1.17
C GLU A 138 -10.31 -16.09 0.84
N LEU A 139 -9.17 -15.39 0.94
CA LEU A 139 -9.09 -13.96 0.60
C LEU A 139 -9.22 -13.68 -0.90
N GLU A 140 -8.83 -14.64 -1.76
CA GLU A 140 -8.87 -14.49 -3.21
C GLU A 140 -10.31 -14.35 -3.74
N ALA A 141 -11.24 -15.11 -3.15
CA ALA A 141 -12.65 -15.05 -3.52
C ALA A 141 -13.24 -13.67 -3.18
N ALA A 142 -12.99 -13.15 -1.98
CA ALA A 142 -13.53 -11.86 -1.52
C ALA A 142 -13.00 -10.69 -2.35
N LEU A 143 -11.70 -10.66 -2.64
CA LEU A 143 -11.07 -9.60 -3.44
C LEU A 143 -11.58 -9.58 -4.89
N ARG A 144 -11.77 -10.76 -5.51
CA ARG A 144 -12.30 -10.87 -6.89
C ARG A 144 -13.76 -10.42 -7.00
N THR A 145 -14.61 -10.73 -6.01
CA THR A 145 -16.00 -10.22 -6.03
C THR A 145 -16.07 -8.71 -5.83
N GLU A 146 -15.27 -8.12 -4.94
CA GLU A 146 -15.26 -6.66 -4.74
C GLU A 146 -14.56 -5.89 -5.89
N LEU A 147 -13.60 -6.53 -6.57
CA LEU A 147 -13.01 -6.03 -7.82
C LEU A 147 -14.08 -5.83 -8.91
N SER A 148 -14.97 -6.81 -9.09
CA SER A 148 -16.09 -6.71 -10.04
C SER A 148 -17.03 -5.54 -9.74
N TRP A 149 -17.29 -5.22 -8.47
CA TRP A 149 -18.19 -4.12 -8.10
C TRP A 149 -17.54 -2.74 -8.23
N SER A 150 -16.25 -2.61 -7.89
CA SER A 150 -15.52 -1.35 -7.99
C SER A 150 -15.15 -0.96 -9.43
N GLU A 151 -14.88 -1.94 -10.30
CA GLU A 151 -14.68 -1.72 -11.74
C GLU A 151 -15.99 -1.34 -12.45
N PHE A 152 -17.13 -1.89 -12.00
CA PHE A 152 -18.46 -1.55 -12.50
C PHE A 152 -18.85 -0.08 -12.21
N HIS A 153 -18.50 0.45 -11.03
CA HIS A 153 -18.75 1.87 -10.72
C HIS A 153 -17.70 2.84 -11.29
N ALA A 154 -16.46 2.40 -11.50
CA ALA A 154 -15.44 3.23 -12.16
C ALA A 154 -15.73 3.47 -13.66
N SER A 155 -16.41 2.53 -14.32
CA SER A 155 -16.88 2.68 -15.69
C SER A 155 -18.19 3.49 -15.81
N ALA A 156 -18.92 3.69 -14.71
CA ALA A 156 -20.22 4.36 -14.70
C ALA A 156 -20.16 5.89 -14.51
N ASN A 157 -18.98 6.53 -14.49
CA ASN A 157 -18.85 7.95 -14.13
C ASN A 157 -17.90 8.77 -15.02
N TRP A 158 -17.75 8.40 -16.30
CA TRP A 158 -17.06 9.22 -17.30
C TRP A 158 -17.99 9.82 -18.38
N ASP A 159 -19.30 9.79 -18.17
CA ASP A 159 -20.27 10.50 -19.00
C ASP A 159 -21.14 11.40 -18.13
N LEU A 160 -20.63 12.57 -17.73
CA LEU A 160 -21.43 13.78 -17.48
C LEU A 160 -20.50 15.02 -17.54
N GLU A 161 -20.53 15.64 -18.71
CA GLU A 161 -20.32 17.07 -19.07
C GLU A 161 -19.22 17.90 -18.38
#